data_AF-A0A7C5PZ16-F1
#
_entry.id   AF-A0A7C5PZ16-F1
#
_cell.length_a   1.000
_cell.length_b   1.000
_cell.length_c   1.000
_cell.angle_alpha   90.00
_cell.angle_beta   90.00
_cell.angle_gamma   90.00
#
_symmetry.space_group_name_H-M   'P 1'
#
loop_
_entity.id
_entity.type
_entity.pdbx_description
1 polymer ?
#
loop_
_entity_poly.entity_id
_entity_poly.type
_entity_poly.pdbx_seq_one_letter_code
_entity_poly.pdbx_strand_id
1 'polypeptide(L)'
;MKKSRLAFLTFLAYIFSVPAQAVSLGNLLSVPIEATATVTADMIDSNSMSLTGGAGSPVDIYPATGDYTFSWLGFTATGYNTELFATPGAYSFTTVADADFPSTTVSMVVGDGQLGMHSLVDWNMNTFDVFVVWDILAAGNTLTLTATDMDNDGIRGYQMVSGPFVGTNFVMDATIVTPIPAAFWLFGSGLTLLSGIAKKRQST
;
A
#
# COMPACT_ATOMS: atom_id res chain seq x y z
N MET A 1 38.42 9.56 -5.06
CA MET A 1 36.96 9.32 -5.13
C MET A 1 36.68 7.81 -5.06
N LYS A 2 36.29 7.29 -3.89
CA LYS A 2 35.96 5.87 -3.63
C LYS A 2 34.77 5.78 -2.67
N LYS A 3 33.57 6.14 -3.11
CA LYS A 3 32.36 6.14 -2.25
C LYS A 3 31.06 5.65 -2.92
N SER A 4 31.12 4.94 -4.06
CA SER A 4 29.91 4.54 -4.79
C SER A 4 29.59 3.03 -4.81
N ARG A 5 30.33 2.18 -4.08
CA ARG A 5 30.13 0.72 -4.12
C ARG A 5 29.63 0.08 -2.81
N LEU A 6 29.45 0.87 -1.75
CA LEU A 6 29.03 0.36 -0.44
C LEU A 6 27.51 0.43 -0.23
N ALA A 7 26.78 1.27 -0.96
CA ALA A 7 25.32 1.41 -0.82
C ALA A 7 24.54 0.19 -1.38
N PHE A 8 25.09 -0.51 -2.37
CA PHE A 8 24.39 -1.62 -3.03
C PHE A 8 24.45 -2.94 -2.24
N LEU A 9 25.51 -3.15 -1.44
CA LEU A 9 25.65 -4.36 -0.63
C LEU A 9 24.89 -4.29 0.71
N THR A 10 24.71 -3.09 1.28
CA THR A 10 23.92 -2.89 2.50
C THR A 10 22.41 -3.05 2.24
N PHE A 11 21.96 -2.79 1.00
CA PHE A 11 20.57 -2.96 0.56
C PHE A 11 20.18 -4.44 0.43
N LEU A 12 21.11 -5.30 -0.03
CA LEU A 12 20.85 -6.73 -0.24
C LEU A 12 20.80 -7.54 1.08
N ALA A 13 21.45 -7.05 2.15
CA ALA A 13 21.44 -7.71 3.46
C ALA A 13 20.20 -7.37 4.31
N TYR A 14 19.50 -6.27 4.00
CA TYR A 14 18.32 -5.83 4.76
C TYR A 14 17.06 -6.64 4.39
N ILE A 15 16.95 -7.10 3.14
CA ILE A 15 15.79 -7.90 2.68
C ILE A 15 15.79 -9.32 3.28
N PHE A 16 16.93 -9.85 3.76
CA PHE A 16 17.05 -11.24 4.21
C PHE A 16 17.31 -11.41 5.72
N SER A 17 17.29 -10.35 6.54
CA SER A 17 17.62 -10.48 7.97
C SER A 17 16.65 -9.82 8.96
N VAL A 18 15.47 -9.36 8.52
CA VAL A 18 14.48 -8.80 9.47
C VAL A 18 13.49 -9.89 9.88
N PRO A 19 13.62 -10.50 11.07
CA PRO A 19 12.55 -11.31 11.63
C PRO A 19 11.37 -10.40 11.97
N ALA A 20 10.28 -10.46 11.18
CA ALA A 20 8.89 -10.00 11.47
C ALA A 20 8.64 -8.68 12.26
N GLN A 21 9.65 -7.84 12.53
CA GLN A 21 9.53 -6.69 13.40
C GLN A 21 10.11 -5.45 12.70
N ALA A 22 9.21 -4.49 12.50
CA ALA A 22 9.47 -3.13 12.01
C ALA A 22 10.25 -3.07 10.69
N VAL A 23 9.55 -3.30 9.58
CA VAL A 23 10.00 -2.77 8.28
C VAL A 23 10.03 -1.24 8.41
N SER A 24 11.22 -0.67 8.43
CA SER A 24 11.39 0.79 8.45
C SER A 24 10.74 1.39 7.19
N LEU A 25 9.66 2.14 7.38
CA LEU A 25 8.84 2.74 6.32
C LEU A 25 9.63 3.61 5.34
N GLY A 26 10.80 4.12 5.73
CA GLY A 26 11.73 4.83 4.83
C GLY A 26 12.22 4.02 3.63
N ASN A 27 12.13 2.67 3.67
CA ASN A 27 12.47 1.78 2.54
C ASN A 27 11.23 1.24 1.79
N LEU A 28 10.01 1.48 2.30
CA LEU A 28 8.76 1.02 1.67
C LEU A 28 8.32 1.91 0.50
N LEU A 29 8.77 3.18 0.47
CA LEU A 29 8.39 4.16 -0.55
C LEU A 29 9.21 4.08 -1.85
N SER A 30 10.21 3.20 -1.93
CA SER A 30 10.88 2.88 -3.21
C SER A 30 10.28 1.60 -3.80
N VAL A 31 9.02 1.67 -4.23
CA VAL A 31 8.40 0.57 -4.97
C VAL A 31 9.17 0.42 -6.29
N PRO A 32 9.78 -0.74 -6.58
CA PRO A 32 10.46 -0.94 -7.85
C PRO A 32 9.46 -0.79 -8.99
N ILE A 33 9.90 -0.20 -10.11
CA ILE A 33 9.05 0.13 -11.29
C ILE A 33 8.34 -1.09 -11.93
N GLU A 34 8.66 -2.30 -11.47
CA GLU A 34 8.09 -3.57 -11.92
C GLU A 34 7.08 -4.16 -10.93
N ALA A 35 6.80 -3.51 -9.80
CA ALA A 35 5.84 -4.02 -8.83
C ALA A 35 4.42 -4.02 -9.42
N THR A 36 3.70 -5.13 -9.23
CA THR A 36 2.27 -5.19 -9.51
C THR A 36 1.53 -4.91 -8.22
N ALA A 37 0.75 -3.83 -8.20
CA ALA A 37 -0.17 -3.56 -7.11
C ALA A 37 -1.59 -3.96 -7.55
N THR A 38 -2.38 -4.46 -6.62
CA THR A 38 -3.80 -4.78 -6.78
C THR A 38 -4.55 -4.11 -5.64
N VAL A 39 -5.63 -3.39 -5.93
CA VAL A 39 -6.44 -2.69 -4.93
C VAL A 39 -7.87 -3.21 -5.00
N THR A 40 -8.45 -3.53 -3.85
CA THR A 40 -9.85 -3.92 -3.71
C THR A 40 -10.55 -2.88 -2.85
N ALA A 41 -11.66 -2.34 -3.35
CA ALA A 41 -12.51 -1.43 -2.59
C ALA A 41 -13.86 -2.07 -2.29
N ASP A 42 -14.32 -1.96 -1.05
CA ASP A 42 -15.57 -2.53 -0.55
C ASP A 42 -16.34 -1.48 0.26
N MET A 43 -17.65 -1.71 0.39
CA MET A 43 -18.53 -0.96 1.28
C MET A 43 -19.16 -1.90 2.27
N ILE A 44 -19.08 -1.58 3.55
CA ILE A 44 -19.70 -2.37 4.60
C ILE A 44 -20.76 -1.51 5.30
N ASP A 45 -22.00 -1.97 5.34
CA ASP A 45 -23.06 -1.29 6.08
C ASP A 45 -22.99 -1.57 7.60
N SER A 46 -23.84 -0.91 8.38
CA SER A 46 -23.93 -1.09 9.83
C SER A 46 -24.34 -2.51 10.27
N ASN A 47 -24.84 -3.34 9.35
CA ASN A 47 -25.21 -4.74 9.59
C ASN A 47 -24.12 -5.71 9.14
N SER A 48 -22.91 -5.21 8.82
CA SER A 48 -21.80 -5.98 8.27
C SER A 48 -22.10 -6.63 6.90
N MET A 49 -23.06 -6.09 6.16
CA MET A 49 -23.30 -6.51 4.78
C MET A 49 -22.32 -5.78 3.86
N SER A 50 -21.55 -6.58 3.11
CA SER A 50 -20.55 -6.08 2.17
C SER A 50 -21.14 -5.94 0.78
N LEU A 51 -20.92 -4.79 0.15
CA LEU A 51 -21.10 -4.58 -1.28
C LEU A 51 -19.73 -4.43 -1.92
N THR A 52 -19.16 -5.58 -2.30
CA THR A 52 -17.83 -5.62 -2.89
C THR A 52 -17.80 -4.92 -4.25
N GLY A 53 -17.03 -3.84 -4.33
CA GLY A 53 -16.66 -3.24 -5.61
C GLY A 53 -15.73 -4.16 -6.38
N GLY A 54 -15.83 -4.16 -7.71
CA GLY A 54 -14.90 -4.93 -8.54
C GLY A 54 -13.44 -4.54 -8.27
N ALA A 55 -12.51 -5.49 -8.28
CA ALA A 55 -11.10 -5.21 -8.08
C ALA A 55 -10.59 -4.16 -9.10
N GLY A 56 -9.89 -3.14 -8.60
CA GLY A 56 -9.18 -2.17 -9.43
C GLY A 56 -7.72 -2.59 -9.63
N SER A 57 -7.22 -2.45 -10.85
CA SER A 57 -5.77 -2.35 -11.03
C SER A 57 -5.38 -0.91 -10.70
N PRO A 58 -4.55 -0.64 -9.68
CA PRO A 58 -3.91 0.65 -9.54
C PRO A 58 -3.17 0.96 -10.83
N VAL A 59 -3.55 2.06 -11.46
CA VAL A 59 -2.66 2.81 -12.33
C VAL A 59 -1.77 3.58 -11.37
N ASP A 60 -0.49 3.20 -11.34
CA ASP A 60 0.62 3.99 -10.82
C ASP A 60 0.43 4.59 -9.42
N ILE A 61 0.90 3.91 -8.36
CA ILE A 61 1.26 4.61 -7.11
C ILE A 61 2.55 5.39 -7.43
N TYR A 62 2.42 6.52 -8.13
CA TYR A 62 3.57 7.37 -8.46
C TYR A 62 3.93 8.19 -7.22
N PRO A 63 5.13 8.03 -6.64
CA PRO A 63 5.54 8.79 -5.46
C PRO A 63 5.70 10.30 -5.72
N ALA A 64 5.55 10.76 -6.97
CA ALA A 64 5.64 12.18 -7.32
C ALA A 64 4.32 12.95 -7.19
N THR A 65 3.16 12.30 -7.36
CA THR A 65 1.83 12.94 -7.22
C THR A 65 0.93 12.27 -6.18
N GLY A 66 1.14 10.99 -5.87
CA GLY A 66 0.32 10.27 -4.89
C GLY A 66 -1.08 9.88 -5.41
N ASP A 67 -1.35 10.08 -6.70
CA ASP A 67 -2.63 9.71 -7.30
C ASP A 67 -2.72 8.20 -7.48
N TYR A 68 -3.94 7.65 -7.50
CA TYR A 68 -4.20 6.23 -7.77
C TYR A 68 -5.57 6.04 -8.40
N THR A 69 -5.78 4.92 -9.09
CA THR A 69 -7.11 4.58 -9.63
C THR A 69 -7.57 3.21 -9.17
N PHE A 70 -8.87 3.03 -9.00
CA PHE A 70 -9.44 1.71 -8.74
C PHE A 70 -10.83 1.60 -9.40
N SER A 71 -11.30 0.38 -9.59
CA SER A 71 -12.67 0.14 -10.02
C SER A 71 -13.54 0.04 -8.78
N TRP A 72 -14.71 0.67 -8.79
CA TRP A 72 -15.65 0.59 -7.68
C TRP A 72 -17.07 0.68 -8.23
N LEU A 73 -17.88 -0.34 -7.94
CA LEU A 73 -19.27 -0.48 -8.42
C LEU A 73 -19.42 -0.26 -9.94
N GLY A 74 -18.42 -0.69 -10.72
CA GLY A 74 -18.44 -0.61 -12.19
C GLY A 74 -17.98 0.72 -12.79
N PHE A 75 -17.58 1.69 -11.96
CA PHE A 75 -16.99 2.96 -12.41
C PHE A 75 -15.55 3.09 -11.92
N THR A 76 -14.72 3.83 -12.67
CA THR A 76 -13.37 4.18 -12.23
C THR A 76 -13.43 5.28 -11.18
N ALA A 77 -12.80 5.03 -10.03
CA ALA A 77 -12.48 6.02 -9.02
C ALA A 77 -11.04 6.49 -9.20
N THR A 78 -10.79 7.80 -9.01
CA THR A 78 -9.45 8.40 -9.04
C THR A 78 -9.19 9.08 -7.70
N GLY A 79 -8.23 8.55 -6.94
CA GLY A 79 -7.70 9.18 -5.74
C GLY A 79 -6.60 10.18 -6.10
N TYR A 80 -6.59 11.34 -5.45
CA TYR A 80 -5.62 12.41 -5.61
C TYR A 80 -5.45 13.20 -4.32
N ASN A 81 -4.42 14.05 -4.27
CA ASN A 81 -4.04 14.78 -3.05
C ASN A 81 -3.85 13.82 -1.86
N THR A 82 -3.25 12.67 -2.13
CA THR A 82 -3.10 11.59 -1.16
C THR A 82 -1.95 11.87 -0.21
N GLU A 83 -2.24 11.82 1.08
CA GLU A 83 -1.26 11.90 2.15
C GLU A 83 -1.16 10.56 2.86
N LEU A 84 0.08 10.10 3.09
CA LEU A 84 0.37 8.85 3.79
C LEU A 84 1.00 9.13 5.16
N PHE A 85 0.52 8.42 6.17
CA PHE A 85 0.88 8.60 7.58
C PHE A 85 1.57 7.33 8.08
N ALA A 86 2.88 7.32 7.93
CA ALA A 86 3.72 6.19 8.31
C ALA A 86 4.18 6.23 9.79
N THR A 87 4.16 7.42 10.40
CA THR A 87 4.59 7.55 11.80
C THR A 87 3.43 7.20 12.73
N PRO A 88 3.61 6.35 13.75
CA PRO A 88 2.57 6.11 14.74
C PRO A 88 2.16 7.42 15.43
N GLY A 89 0.86 7.64 15.58
CA GLY A 89 0.33 8.88 16.14
C GLY A 89 -1.16 9.09 15.89
N ALA A 90 -1.69 10.14 16.50
CA ALA A 90 -3.05 10.61 16.25
C ALA A 90 -3.01 11.78 15.26
N TYR A 91 -3.84 11.69 14.22
CA TYR A 91 -3.99 12.64 13.15
C TYR A 91 -5.42 13.16 13.09
N SER A 92 -5.60 14.40 12.64
CA SER A 92 -6.91 15.04 12.53
C SER A 92 -7.01 15.75 11.20
N PHE A 93 -8.13 15.57 10.54
CA PHE A 93 -8.40 16.11 9.20
C PHE A 93 -9.70 16.90 9.23
N THR A 94 -9.77 17.94 8.41
CA THR A 94 -11.03 18.63 8.12
C THR A 94 -11.46 18.19 6.73
N THR A 95 -12.62 17.54 6.63
CA THR A 95 -13.16 17.07 5.35
C THR A 95 -13.51 18.24 4.46
N VAL A 96 -13.47 18.01 3.16
CA VAL A 96 -13.94 18.99 2.19
C VAL A 96 -15.47 19.08 2.30
N ALA A 97 -15.98 20.29 2.46
CA ALA A 97 -17.42 20.53 2.45
C ALA A 97 -17.97 20.38 1.02
N ASP A 98 -19.13 19.77 0.92
CA ASP A 98 -19.95 19.63 -0.29
C ASP A 98 -21.32 20.31 -0.05
N ALA A 99 -22.08 20.56 -1.12
CA ALA A 99 -23.44 21.10 -1.10
C ALA A 99 -24.35 20.36 -0.12
N ASP A 100 -24.19 19.04 -0.01
CA ASP A 100 -25.03 18.19 0.84
C ASP A 100 -24.40 17.86 2.21
N PHE A 101 -23.08 18.03 2.37
CA PHE A 101 -22.34 17.61 3.57
C PHE A 101 -21.40 18.70 4.09
N PRO A 102 -21.63 19.25 5.29
CA PRO A 102 -20.72 20.24 5.86
C PRO A 102 -19.38 19.60 6.21
N SER A 103 -18.31 20.41 6.22
CA SER A 103 -16.99 19.96 6.68
C SER A 103 -17.09 19.43 8.12
N THR A 104 -16.56 18.24 8.35
CA THR A 104 -16.44 17.63 9.68
C THR A 104 -14.99 17.35 10.01
N THR A 105 -14.69 17.15 11.29
CA THR A 105 -13.36 16.75 11.74
C THR A 105 -13.32 15.23 11.91
N VAL A 106 -12.40 14.58 11.22
CA VAL A 106 -12.14 13.13 11.34
C VAL A 106 -10.82 12.93 12.06
N SER A 107 -10.78 12.02 13.03
CA SER A 107 -9.56 11.61 13.73
C SER A 107 -9.15 10.21 13.29
N MET A 108 -7.85 10.03 13.04
CA MET A 108 -7.26 8.74 12.67
C MET A 108 -6.11 8.43 13.63
N VAL A 109 -6.06 7.21 14.14
CA VAL A 109 -4.92 6.74 14.94
C VAL A 109 -4.15 5.71 14.12
N VAL A 110 -2.87 5.99 13.87
CA VAL A 110 -1.95 5.05 13.23
C VAL A 110 -1.10 4.41 14.32
N GLY A 111 -1.17 3.10 14.46
CA GLY A 111 -0.36 2.31 15.38
C GLY A 111 0.99 1.88 14.82
N ASP A 112 1.77 1.19 15.65
CA ASP A 112 2.98 0.52 15.20
C ASP A 112 2.66 -0.56 14.17
N GLY A 113 3.41 -0.60 13.07
CA GLY A 113 3.18 -1.57 11.98
C GLY A 113 1.98 -1.24 11.10
N GLN A 114 1.41 -0.04 11.22
CA GLN A 114 0.30 0.43 10.40
C GLN A 114 0.72 1.54 9.43
N LEU A 115 -0.11 1.77 8.41
CA LEU A 115 -0.02 2.89 7.48
C LEU A 115 -1.37 3.58 7.38
N GLY A 116 -1.43 4.87 7.72
CA GLY A 116 -2.61 5.70 7.49
C GLY A 116 -2.61 6.34 6.09
N MET A 117 -3.79 6.62 5.56
CA MET A 117 -4.01 7.36 4.32
C MET A 117 -5.19 8.31 4.47
N HIS A 118 -5.02 9.53 3.96
CA HIS A 118 -6.10 10.45 3.59
C HIS A 118 -5.99 10.75 2.09
N SER A 119 -7.10 10.72 1.36
CA SER A 119 -7.13 11.04 -0.08
C SER A 119 -8.48 11.63 -0.46
N LEU A 120 -8.49 12.49 -1.48
CA LEU A 120 -9.71 12.89 -2.18
C LEU A 120 -9.97 11.92 -3.32
N VAL A 121 -11.19 11.41 -3.42
CA VAL A 121 -11.58 10.47 -4.46
C VAL A 121 -12.66 11.08 -5.33
N ASP A 122 -12.39 11.17 -6.63
CA ASP A 122 -13.37 11.45 -7.66
C ASP A 122 -13.96 10.13 -8.17
N TRP A 123 -15.27 9.97 -8.05
CA TRP A 123 -15.99 8.80 -8.55
C TRP A 123 -17.41 9.16 -8.98
N ASN A 124 -17.77 8.77 -10.21
CA ASN A 124 -19.12 8.97 -10.78
C ASN A 124 -19.69 10.40 -10.56
N MET A 125 -18.89 11.43 -10.88
CA MET A 125 -19.21 12.87 -10.72
C MET A 125 -19.30 13.39 -9.27
N ASN A 126 -18.92 12.58 -8.28
CA ASN A 126 -18.84 13.00 -6.88
C ASN A 126 -17.37 13.05 -6.44
N THR A 127 -17.06 13.96 -5.54
CA THR A 127 -15.77 14.04 -4.85
C THR A 127 -16.01 13.82 -3.37
N PHE A 128 -15.23 12.95 -2.74
CA PHE A 128 -15.35 12.67 -1.30
C PHE A 128 -14.00 12.36 -0.66
N ASP A 129 -13.93 12.50 0.65
CA ASP A 129 -12.75 12.17 1.44
C ASP A 129 -12.75 10.67 1.79
N VAL A 130 -11.60 10.05 1.66
CA VAL A 130 -11.34 8.68 2.09
C VAL A 130 -10.25 8.68 3.16
N PHE A 131 -10.53 7.97 4.25
CA PHE A 131 -9.61 7.73 5.35
C PHE A 131 -9.45 6.22 5.50
N VAL A 132 -8.20 5.74 5.54
CA VAL A 132 -7.91 4.32 5.71
C VAL A 132 -6.71 4.16 6.62
N VAL A 133 -6.78 3.22 7.56
CA VAL A 133 -5.63 2.71 8.28
C VAL A 133 -5.45 1.26 7.85
N TRP A 134 -4.22 0.90 7.48
CA TRP A 134 -3.85 -0.45 7.08
C TRP A 134 -2.96 -1.09 8.13
N ASP A 135 -3.24 -2.36 8.45
CA ASP A 135 -2.23 -3.26 8.96
C ASP A 135 -1.30 -3.69 7.83
N ILE A 136 0.01 -3.62 8.07
CA ILE A 136 1.02 -3.97 7.09
C ILE A 136 1.55 -5.37 7.37
N LEU A 137 1.37 -6.27 6.40
CA LEU A 137 1.97 -7.61 6.43
C LEU A 137 2.93 -7.79 5.25
N ALA A 138 4.22 -7.96 5.54
CA ALA A 138 5.22 -8.31 4.55
C ALA A 138 5.55 -9.81 4.62
N ALA A 139 5.40 -10.52 3.50
CA ALA A 139 5.70 -11.95 3.39
C ALA A 139 6.38 -12.25 2.05
N GLY A 140 7.66 -12.63 2.08
CA GLY A 140 8.44 -12.89 0.87
C GLY A 140 8.59 -11.63 0.02
N ASN A 141 8.10 -11.68 -1.22
CA ASN A 141 8.10 -10.56 -2.16
C ASN A 141 6.75 -9.82 -2.23
N THR A 142 5.84 -10.13 -1.32
CA THR A 142 4.49 -9.57 -1.25
C THR A 142 4.33 -8.70 -0.01
N LEU A 143 3.75 -7.52 -0.21
CA LEU A 143 3.27 -6.62 0.83
C LEU A 143 1.74 -6.59 0.76
N THR A 144 1.09 -6.93 1.86
CA THR A 144 -0.37 -6.86 1.99
C THR A 144 -0.72 -5.73 2.95
N LEU A 145 -1.63 -4.86 2.50
CA LEU A 145 -2.23 -3.78 3.25
C LEU A 145 -3.69 -4.15 3.49
N THR A 146 -4.06 -4.38 4.74
CA THR A 146 -5.43 -4.77 5.11
C THR A 146 -6.06 -3.69 5.94
N ALA A 147 -7.21 -3.16 5.50
CA ALA A 147 -7.87 -2.08 6.23
C ALA A 147 -8.23 -2.53 7.65
N THR A 148 -8.05 -1.63 8.61
CA THR A 148 -8.44 -1.84 10.00
C THR A 148 -9.79 -1.20 10.29
N ASP A 149 -10.34 -1.48 11.46
CA ASP A 149 -11.45 -0.73 12.05
C ASP A 149 -10.88 0.54 12.70
N MET A 150 -11.10 1.71 12.07
CA MET A 150 -10.43 2.96 12.45
C MET A 150 -11.06 3.65 13.66
N ASP A 151 -12.38 3.55 13.82
CA ASP A 151 -13.15 4.14 14.92
C ASP A 151 -13.60 3.14 15.98
N ASN A 152 -13.19 1.88 15.83
CA ASN A 152 -13.33 0.79 16.78
C ASN A 152 -14.81 0.44 17.05
N ASP A 153 -15.64 0.54 16.00
CA ASP A 153 -17.09 0.28 16.02
C ASP A 153 -17.44 -1.20 15.77
N GLY A 154 -16.45 -2.03 15.46
CA GLY A 154 -16.57 -3.45 15.14
C GLY A 154 -16.68 -3.75 13.64
N ILE A 155 -16.64 -2.73 12.77
CA ILE A 155 -16.73 -2.84 11.32
C ILE A 155 -15.41 -2.37 10.71
N ARG A 156 -14.94 -3.11 9.70
CA ARG A 156 -13.70 -2.76 9.01
C ARG A 156 -13.87 -1.49 8.18
N GLY A 157 -12.82 -0.66 8.14
CA GLY A 157 -12.77 0.58 7.36
C GLY A 157 -13.07 1.80 8.21
N TYR A 158 -13.60 2.82 7.55
CA TYR A 158 -14.16 3.99 8.21
C TYR A 158 -15.39 4.48 7.48
N GLN A 159 -16.36 4.99 8.22
CA GLN A 159 -17.60 5.51 7.66
C GLN A 159 -17.33 6.69 6.74
N MET A 160 -17.94 6.67 5.56
CA MET A 160 -17.94 7.81 4.66
C MET A 160 -18.67 8.96 5.33
N VAL A 161 -17.98 10.09 5.43
CA VAL A 161 -18.49 11.34 6.03
C VAL A 161 -18.92 12.36 4.97
N SER A 162 -18.62 12.09 3.70
CA SER A 162 -19.07 12.84 2.53
C SER A 162 -19.35 11.90 1.34
N GLY A 163 -19.98 12.42 0.28
CA GLY A 163 -20.28 11.70 -0.95
C GLY A 163 -21.61 10.92 -0.95
N PRO A 164 -21.86 10.09 -1.97
CA PRO A 164 -23.19 9.50 -2.21
C PRO A 164 -23.57 8.38 -1.23
N PHE A 165 -22.65 7.93 -0.37
CA PHE A 165 -22.84 6.78 0.51
C PHE A 165 -22.48 7.08 1.98
N VAL A 166 -22.76 8.29 2.44
CA VAL A 166 -22.50 8.68 3.83
C VAL A 166 -23.10 7.69 4.83
N GLY A 167 -22.31 7.35 5.86
CA GLY A 167 -22.67 6.40 6.91
C GLY A 167 -22.38 4.93 6.59
N THR A 168 -21.84 4.62 5.40
CA THR A 168 -21.32 3.28 5.09
C THR A 168 -19.80 3.24 5.27
N ASN A 169 -19.26 2.13 5.75
CA ASN A 169 -17.82 1.96 5.93
C ASN A 169 -17.16 1.72 4.58
N PHE A 170 -16.21 2.58 4.21
CA PHE A 170 -15.37 2.39 3.05
C PHE A 170 -14.14 1.58 3.44
N VAL A 171 -13.86 0.53 2.67
CA VAL A 171 -12.76 -0.39 2.91
C VAL A 171 -11.90 -0.42 1.67
N MET A 172 -10.59 -0.26 1.85
CA MET A 172 -9.62 -0.42 0.78
C MET A 172 -8.57 -1.42 1.24
N ASP A 173 -8.38 -2.52 0.52
CA ASP A 173 -7.27 -3.44 0.72
C ASP A 173 -6.32 -3.33 -0.46
N ALA A 174 -5.03 -3.55 -0.24
CA ALA A 174 -4.06 -3.59 -1.32
C ALA A 174 -3.07 -4.74 -1.16
N THR A 175 -2.60 -5.26 -2.29
CA THR A 175 -1.51 -6.23 -2.34
C THR A 175 -0.51 -5.77 -3.38
N ILE A 176 0.75 -5.61 -2.97
CA ILE A 176 1.86 -5.20 -3.81
C ILE A 176 2.83 -6.37 -3.91
N VAL A 177 3.02 -6.89 -5.12
CA VAL A 177 3.95 -7.97 -5.42
C VAL A 177 5.12 -7.40 -6.20
N THR A 178 6.32 -7.52 -5.63
CA THR A 178 7.56 -7.13 -6.31
C THR A 178 8.12 -8.35 -7.05
N PRO A 179 8.31 -8.31 -8.38
CA PRO A 179 8.99 -9.41 -9.07
C PRO A 179 10.40 -9.59 -8.50
N ILE A 180 10.78 -10.84 -8.21
CA ILE A 180 12.18 -11.14 -7.88
C ILE A 180 12.96 -10.95 -9.19
N PRO A 181 13.91 -9.99 -9.26
CA PRO A 181 14.58 -9.69 -10.51
C PRO A 181 15.21 -10.95 -11.12
N ALA A 182 15.00 -11.18 -12.41
CA ALA A 182 15.54 -12.35 -13.12
C ALA A 182 17.08 -12.47 -12.99
N ALA A 183 17.75 -11.34 -12.75
CA ALA A 183 19.17 -11.29 -12.43
C ALA A 183 19.52 -12.19 -11.23
N PHE A 184 18.66 -12.34 -10.23
CA PHE A 184 18.92 -13.19 -9.07
C PHE A 184 19.05 -14.67 -9.47
N TRP A 185 18.20 -15.14 -10.38
CA TRP A 185 18.29 -16.47 -10.96
C TRP A 185 19.53 -16.62 -11.86
N LEU A 186 19.87 -15.57 -12.60
CA LEU A 186 21.07 -15.55 -13.45
C LEU A 186 22.36 -15.60 -12.61
N PHE A 187 22.41 -14.90 -11.47
CA PHE A 187 23.55 -14.93 -10.57
C PHE A 187 23.66 -16.28 -9.85
N GLY A 188 22.54 -16.86 -9.40
CA GLY A 188 22.53 -18.21 -8.82
C GLY A 188 22.99 -19.29 -9.80
N SER A 189 22.45 -19.29 -11.03
CA SER A 189 22.82 -20.24 -12.08
C SER A 189 24.23 -19.99 -12.65
N GLY A 190 24.65 -18.73 -12.78
CA GLY A 190 25.99 -18.37 -13.22
C GLY A 190 27.07 -18.79 -12.23
N LEU A 191 26.83 -18.63 -10.92
CA LEU A 191 27.80 -19.01 -9.88
C LEU A 191 27.96 -20.53 -9.76
N THR A 192 26.88 -21.29 -9.91
CA THR A 192 26.93 -22.77 -9.92
C THR A 192 27.68 -23.29 -11.14
N LEU A 193 27.48 -22.70 -12.32
CA LEU A 193 28.24 -23.01 -13.52
C LEU A 193 29.74 -22.72 -13.34
N LEU A 194 30.09 -21.56 -12.79
CA LEU A 194 31.48 -21.18 -12.51
C LEU A 194 32.15 -22.11 -11.50
N SER A 195 31.42 -22.51 -10.45
CA SER A 195 31.93 -23.46 -9.44
C SER A 195 32.22 -24.85 -10.03
N GLY A 196 31.41 -25.29 -11.00
CA GLY A 196 31.66 -26.52 -11.75
C GLY A 196 32.92 -26.45 -12.63
N ILE A 197 33.13 -25.31 -13.32
CA ILE A 197 34.32 -25.09 -14.17
C ILE A 197 35.60 -25.00 -13.33
N ALA A 198 35.52 -24.38 -12.14
CA ALA A 198 36.67 -24.26 -11.24
C ALA A 198 37.18 -25.62 -10.73
N LYS A 199 36.28 -26.57 -10.40
CA LYS A 199 36.67 -27.92 -9.96
C LYS A 199 37.39 -28.74 -11.02
N LYS A 200 37.03 -28.58 -12.30
CA LYS A 200 37.66 -29.34 -13.39
C LYS A 200 39.13 -28.97 -13.62
N ARG A 201 39.57 -27.78 -13.19
CA ARG A 201 40.96 -27.32 -13.35
C ARG A 201 41.91 -27.82 -12.26
N GLN A 202 41.42 -28.38 -11.16
CA GLN A 202 42.25 -28.88 -10.07
C GLN A 202 42.57 -30.38 -10.17
N SER A 203 41.98 -31.11 -11.12
CA SER A 203 42.23 -32.55 -11.30
C SER A 203 43.14 -32.89 -12.49
N THR A 204 43.92 -31.92 -12.98
CA THR A 204 44.96 -32.13 -14.01
C THR A 204 46.30 -31.68 -13.45
#